data_AF-A0A7V0Y2A2-F1
#
_entry.id   AF-A0A7V0Y2A2-F1
#
_cell.length_a   1.000
_cell.length_b   1.000
_cell.length_c   1.000
_cell.angle_alpha   90.00
_cell.angle_beta   90.00
_cell.angle_gamma   90.00
#
_symmetry.space_group_name_H-M   'P 1'
#
loop_
_entity.id
_entity.type
_entity.pdbx_description
1 polymer ?
#
loop_
_entity_poly.entity_id
_entity_poly.type
_entity_poly.pdbx_seq_one_letter_code
_entity_poly.pdbx_strand_id
1 'polypeptide(L)'
;MRSRLVNVRLDERRVQKARRLRARGITLSDLVREAIDREYEQIGALKRGDVASAMREIYKEHPDPPDLPPRGYDVHNRDQARSAILGKLSRRS
;
A
#
# COMPACT_ATOMS: atom_id res chain seq x y z
N MET A 1 3.31 -5.38 -22.27
CA MET A 1 2.31 -5.67 -21.23
C MET A 1 0.97 -5.93 -21.88
N ARG A 2 0.21 -6.96 -21.47
CA ARG A 2 -1.14 -7.19 -22.00
C ARG A 2 -2.09 -6.13 -21.43
N SER A 3 -2.66 -5.28 -22.27
CA SER A 3 -3.72 -4.36 -21.87
C SER A 3 -5.05 -5.12 -21.80
N ARG A 4 -5.86 -4.82 -20.78
CA ARG A 4 -7.21 -5.37 -20.61
C ARG A 4 -8.22 -4.24 -20.64
N LEU A 5 -9.28 -4.40 -21.42
CA LEU A 5 -10.38 -3.44 -21.45
C LEU A 5 -11.25 -3.59 -20.21
N VAL A 6 -11.57 -2.45 -19.59
CA VAL A 6 -12.46 -2.34 -18.45
C VAL A 6 -13.58 -1.38 -18.83
N ASN A 7 -14.83 -1.82 -18.66
CA ASN A 7 -16.00 -0.98 -18.90
C ASN A 7 -16.43 -0.30 -17.60
N VAL A 8 -16.69 1.01 -17.66
CA VAL A 8 -17.15 1.80 -16.52
C VAL A 8 -18.51 2.40 -16.85
N ARG A 9 -19.46 2.28 -15.92
CA ARG A 9 -20.78 2.92 -16.05
C ARG A 9 -20.69 4.37 -15.61
N LEU A 10 -21.17 5.28 -16.45
CA LEU A 10 -21.22 6.71 -16.18
C LEU A 10 -22.67 7.19 -16.26
N ASP A 11 -23.05 8.08 -15.34
CA ASP A 11 -24.30 8.82 -15.48
C ASP A 11 -24.25 9.81 -16.66
N GLU A 12 -25.42 10.30 -17.03
CA GLU A 12 -25.61 11.15 -18.20
C GLU A 12 -24.80 12.46 -18.13
N ARG A 13 -24.67 13.06 -16.94
CA ARG A 13 -23.86 14.26 -16.73
C ARG A 13 -22.38 13.97 -16.97
N ARG A 14 -21.88 12.84 -16.47
CA ARG A 14 -20.50 12.38 -16.68
C ARG A 14 -20.23 12.04 -18.15
N VAL A 15 -21.19 11.43 -18.84
CA VAL A 15 -21.11 11.17 -20.29
C VAL A 15 -20.99 12.48 -21.09
N GLN A 16 -21.79 13.49 -20.77
CA GLN A 16 -21.70 14.80 -21.43
C GLN A 16 -20.32 15.46 -21.22
N LYS A 17 -19.77 15.39 -20.02
CA LYS A 17 -18.40 15.88 -19.73
C LYS A 17 -17.36 15.13 -20.54
N ALA A 18 -17.42 13.81 -20.57
CA ALA A 18 -16.49 12.97 -21.33
C ALA A 18 -16.54 13.28 -22.85
N ARG A 19 -17.73 13.55 -23.41
CA ARG A 19 -17.88 13.99 -24.80
C ARG A 19 -17.20 15.33 -25.07
N ARG A 20 -17.37 16.32 -24.20
CA ARG A 20 -16.71 17.63 -24.31
C ARG A 20 -15.19 17.53 -24.20
N LEU A 21 -14.69 16.67 -23.32
CA LEU A 21 -13.26 16.40 -23.16
C LEU A 21 -12.67 15.74 -24.41
N ARG A 22 -13.37 14.74 -24.95
CA ARG A 22 -12.96 14.08 -26.20
C ARG A 22 -12.88 15.04 -27.38
N ALA A 23 -13.82 15.99 -27.48
CA ALA A 23 -13.78 17.02 -28.52
C ALA A 23 -12.54 17.92 -28.46
N ARG A 24 -11.83 17.93 -27.31
CA ARG A 24 -10.56 18.63 -27.10
C ARG A 24 -9.34 17.70 -27.14
N GLY A 25 -9.51 16.47 -27.64
CA GLY A 25 -8.44 15.47 -27.73
C GLY A 25 -8.17 14.71 -26.42
N ILE A 26 -8.90 14.98 -25.33
CA ILE A 26 -8.69 14.33 -24.04
C ILE A 26 -9.58 13.08 -23.97
N THR A 27 -8.97 11.89 -23.98
CA THR A 27 -9.75 10.65 -23.91
C THR A 27 -10.10 10.28 -22.47
N LEU A 28 -11.26 9.62 -22.28
CA LEU A 28 -11.65 9.11 -20.97
C LEU A 28 -10.64 8.08 -20.44
N SER A 29 -10.05 7.28 -21.34
CA SER A 29 -9.06 6.27 -20.95
C SER A 29 -7.80 6.89 -20.36
N ASP A 30 -7.33 8.00 -20.91
CA ASP A 30 -6.12 8.67 -20.39
C ASP A 30 -6.40 9.29 -19.02
N LEU A 31 -7.54 9.96 -18.88
CA LEU A 31 -7.99 10.49 -17.58
C LEU A 31 -8.12 9.41 -16.50
N VAL A 32 -8.68 8.26 -16.85
CA VAL A 32 -8.87 7.15 -15.90
C VAL A 32 -7.52 6.53 -15.53
N ARG A 33 -6.61 6.34 -16.49
CA ARG A 33 -5.26 5.81 -16.22
C ARG A 33 -4.48 6.73 -15.29
N GLU A 34 -4.41 8.02 -15.61
CA GLU A 34 -3.72 9.01 -14.77
C GLU A 34 -4.33 9.11 -13.37
N ALA A 35 -5.66 9.05 -13.26
CA ALA A 35 -6.33 9.06 -11.97
C ALA A 35 -6.00 7.79 -11.15
N ILE A 36 -5.98 6.61 -11.79
CA ILE A 36 -5.58 5.37 -11.12
C ILE A 36 -4.16 5.45 -10.60
N ASP A 37 -3.21 5.90 -11.44
CA ASP A 37 -1.80 5.99 -11.07
C ASP A 37 -1.61 6.96 -9.89
N ARG A 38 -2.23 8.14 -9.96
CA ARG A 38 -2.19 9.14 -8.88
C ARG A 38 -2.74 8.61 -7.56
N GLU A 39 -3.92 8.00 -7.57
CA GLU A 39 -4.53 7.46 -6.35
C GLU A 39 -3.71 6.29 -5.78
N TYR A 40 -3.14 5.46 -6.65
CA TYR A 40 -2.27 4.37 -6.24
C TYR A 40 -1.00 4.87 -5.56
N GLU A 41 -0.36 5.90 -6.12
CA GLU A 41 0.81 6.54 -5.53
C GLU A 41 0.50 7.15 -4.16
N GLN A 42 -0.66 7.79 -4.00
CA GLN A 42 -1.08 8.34 -2.71
C GLN A 42 -1.22 7.25 -1.63
N ILE A 43 -1.82 6.10 -1.97
CA ILE A 43 -1.91 4.96 -1.05
C ILE A 43 -0.51 4.43 -0.69
N GLY A 44 0.41 4.37 -1.67
CA GLY A 44 1.79 3.93 -1.47
C GLY A 44 2.59 4.88 -0.56
N ALA A 45 2.39 6.18 -0.72
CA ALA A 45 3.07 7.22 0.04
C ALA A 45 2.62 7.24 1.52
N LEU A 46 1.30 7.14 1.76
CA LEU A 46 0.72 7.07 3.11
C LEU A 46 1.24 5.85 3.89
N LYS A 47 1.37 4.69 3.22
CA LYS A 47 1.85 3.45 3.87
C LYS A 47 3.32 3.47 4.28
N ARG A 48 4.18 4.31 3.68
CA ARG A 48 5.60 4.39 4.06
C ARG A 48 5.88 5.45 5.11
N GLY A 49 5.19 6.60 5.03
CA GLY A 49 5.39 7.71 5.96
C GLY A 49 4.87 7.42 7.38
N ASP A 50 3.88 6.54 7.52
CA ASP A 50 3.19 6.35 8.79
C ASP A 50 3.78 5.22 9.66
N VAL A 51 4.43 4.21 9.06
CA VAL A 51 4.98 3.07 9.83
C VAL A 51 6.04 3.51 10.83
N ALA A 52 6.92 4.43 10.45
CA ALA A 52 7.96 4.95 11.34
C ALA A 52 7.38 5.84 12.46
N SER A 53 6.25 6.49 12.22
CA SER A 53 5.56 7.32 13.21
C SER A 53 4.75 6.45 14.18
N ALA A 54 3.98 5.50 13.68
CA ALA A 54 3.30 4.48 14.46
C ALA A 54 4.28 3.67 15.33
N MET A 55 5.42 3.23 14.78
CA MET A 55 6.44 2.54 15.58
C MET A 55 7.04 3.42 16.66
N ARG A 56 7.29 4.71 16.39
CA ARG A 56 7.77 5.65 17.42
C ARG A 56 6.75 5.84 18.54
N GLU A 57 5.46 5.90 18.22
CA GLU A 57 4.40 6.01 19.21
C GLU A 57 4.32 4.74 20.07
N ILE A 58 4.38 3.55 19.44
CA ILE A 58 4.44 2.26 20.14
C ILE A 58 5.65 2.21 21.09
N TYR A 59 6.84 2.58 20.63
CA TYR A 59 8.04 2.57 21.49
C TYR A 59 8.02 3.62 22.60
N LYS A 60 7.26 4.71 22.41
CA LYS A 60 7.07 5.74 23.44
C LYS A 60 6.16 5.23 24.56
N GLU A 61 5.10 4.52 24.21
CA GLU A 61 4.16 3.91 25.19
C GLU A 61 4.74 2.63 25.82
N HIS A 62 5.53 1.89 25.05
CA HIS A 62 6.13 0.62 25.44
C HIS A 62 7.62 0.61 25.07
N PRO A 63 8.48 1.20 25.93
CA PRO A 63 9.92 1.16 25.68
C PRO A 63 10.43 -0.28 25.73
N ASP A 64 11.35 -0.59 24.82
CA ASP A 64 12.07 -1.86 24.83
C ASP A 64 12.88 -1.99 26.14
N PRO A 65 12.79 -3.13 26.86
CA PRO A 65 13.62 -3.38 28.03
C PRO A 65 15.12 -3.27 27.69
N PRO A 66 15.93 -2.67 28.58
CA PRO A 66 17.35 -2.40 28.30
C PRO A 66 18.20 -3.68 28.12
N ASP A 67 17.70 -4.83 28.57
CA ASP A 67 18.38 -6.12 28.62
C ASP A 67 17.79 -7.16 27.64
N LEU A 68 17.14 -6.70 26.57
CA LEU A 68 16.63 -7.58 25.52
C LEU A 68 17.77 -8.43 24.91
N PRO A 69 17.70 -9.76 24.97
CA PRO A 69 18.71 -10.62 24.37
C PRO A 69 18.71 -10.42 22.85
N PRO A 70 19.89 -10.48 22.21
CA PRO A 70 19.98 -10.39 20.76
C PRO A 70 19.12 -11.48 20.10
N ARG A 71 18.48 -11.12 18.98
CA ARG A 71 17.66 -12.06 18.22
C ARG A 71 18.58 -13.13 17.63
N GLY A 72 18.31 -14.40 17.93
CA GLY A 72 19.07 -15.54 17.38
C GLY A 72 18.79 -15.85 15.91
N TYR A 73 18.26 -14.89 15.15
CA TYR A 73 17.97 -14.99 13.73
C TYR A 73 18.10 -13.62 13.07
N ASP A 74 18.48 -13.60 11.80
CA ASP A 74 18.55 -12.35 11.03
C ASP A 74 17.13 -11.87 10.67
N VAL A 75 16.80 -10.65 11.09
CA VAL A 75 15.50 -10.02 10.82
C VAL A 75 15.34 -9.57 9.37
N HIS A 76 16.45 -9.39 8.64
CA HIS A 76 16.43 -9.01 7.23
C HIS A 76 16.34 -10.24 6.31
N ASN A 77 16.62 -11.44 6.84
CA ASN A 77 16.38 -12.70 6.14
C ASN A 77 14.95 -13.18 6.38
N ARG A 78 14.12 -13.12 5.33
CA ARG A 78 12.70 -13.45 5.38
C ARG A 78 12.42 -14.87 5.89
N ASP A 79 13.20 -15.86 5.45
CA ASP A 79 12.94 -17.27 5.76
C ASP A 79 13.33 -17.60 7.20
N GLN A 80 14.42 -17.03 7.68
CA GLN A 80 14.84 -17.14 9.08
C GLN A 80 13.84 -16.46 10.01
N ALA A 81 13.42 -15.24 9.69
CA ALA A 81 12.45 -14.50 10.49
C ALA A 81 11.10 -15.22 10.59
N ARG A 82 10.60 -15.73 9.46
CA ARG A 82 9.34 -16.47 9.43
C ARG A 82 9.39 -17.73 10.29
N SER A 83 10.45 -18.52 10.16
CA SER A 83 10.65 -19.76 10.92
C SER A 83 10.71 -19.48 12.43
N ALA A 84 11.44 -18.45 12.84
CA ALA A 84 11.57 -18.07 14.25
C ALA A 84 10.25 -17.58 14.87
N ILE A 85 9.46 -16.79 14.13
CA ILE A 85 8.15 -16.30 14.58
C ILE A 85 7.17 -17.46 14.74
N LEU A 86 7.06 -18.33 13.74
CA LEU A 86 6.15 -19.49 13.79
C LEU A 86 6.51 -20.43 14.93
N GLY A 87 7.79 -20.69 15.15
CA GLY A 87 8.26 -21.52 16.27
C GLY A 87 7.96 -20.92 17.65
N LYS A 88 7.91 -19.59 17.79
CA LYS A 88 7.49 -18.94 19.04
C LYS A 88 5.98 -19.03 19.26
N LEU A 89 5.19 -18.87 18.20
CA LEU A 89 3.72 -18.95 18.28
C LEU A 89 3.25 -20.38 18.59
N SER A 90 3.89 -21.40 18.00
CA SER A 90 3.54 -22.80 18.26
C SER A 90 3.90 -23.28 19.67
N ARG A 91 4.83 -22.61 20.36
CA ARG A 91 5.24 -22.93 21.75
C ARG A 91 4.39 -22.22 22.81
N ARG A 92 3.52 -21.30 22.41
CA ARG A 92 2.62 -20.53 23.28
C ARG A 92 1.17 -21.02 23.25
N SER A 93 0.88 -22.02 22.41
CA SER A 93 -0.42 -22.68 22.28
C SER A 93 -0.41 -24.03 22.96
#